data_AF-A0AAN9F327-F1
#
_entry.id   AF-A0AAN9F327-F1
#
_cell.length_a   1.000
_cell.length_b   1.000
_cell.length_c   1.000
_cell.angle_alpha   90.00
_cell.angle_beta   90.00
_cell.angle_gamma   90.00
#
_symmetry.space_group_name_H-M   'P 1'
#
loop_
_entity.id
_entity.type
_entity.pdbx_description
1 polymer ?
#
loop_
_entity_poly.entity_id
_entity_poly.type
_entity_poly.pdbx_seq_one_letter_code
_entity_poly.pdbx_strand_id
1 'polypeptide(L)'
;MECVMTHMKKHPEVTVLDPPDAIQLLHIRQSMLQNVVDLNLSDCHGMVAIPRQLVITKEKDPSNIPYEVTKAGLMLPLVAKPLLVDGSAKSHELFYCLSFSSLVLAFEKHGY
;
A
#
# COMPACT_ATOMS: atom_id res chain seq x y z
N MET A 1 -11.30 -14.20 6.90
CA MET A 1 -10.00 -14.89 6.88
C MET A 1 -9.98 -16.10 7.81
N GLU A 2 -10.24 -15.95 9.11
CA GLU A 2 -10.17 -17.05 10.09
C GLU A 2 -11.08 -18.27 9.78
N CYS A 3 -12.33 -18.03 9.37
CA CYS A 3 -13.25 -19.09 8.95
C CYS A 3 -12.71 -19.94 7.79
N VAL A 4 -12.13 -19.27 6.77
CA VAL A 4 -11.53 -19.93 5.60
C VAL A 4 -10.33 -20.79 6.03
N MET A 5 -9.43 -20.25 6.86
CA MET A 5 -8.28 -21.01 7.38
C MET A 5 -8.73 -22.23 8.20
N THR A 6 -9.79 -22.09 9.00
CA THR A 6 -10.35 -23.19 9.79
C THR A 6 -10.95 -24.28 8.89
N HIS A 7 -11.64 -23.89 7.82
CA HIS A 7 -12.19 -24.83 6.84
C HIS A 7 -11.07 -25.58 6.12
N MET A 8 -10.01 -24.89 5.66
CA MET A 8 -8.84 -25.52 5.02
C MET A 8 -8.16 -26.56 5.90
N LYS A 9 -8.05 -26.30 7.21
CA LYS A 9 -7.49 -27.27 8.17
C LYS A 9 -8.36 -28.53 8.32
N LYS A 10 -9.67 -28.41 8.14
CA LYS A 10 -10.62 -29.53 8.24
C LYS A 10 -10.80 -30.29 6.93
N HIS A 11 -10.58 -29.61 5.79
CA HIS A 11 -10.83 -30.10 4.45
C HIS A 11 -9.60 -29.88 3.55
N PRO A 12 -8.49 -30.63 3.76
CA PRO A 12 -7.28 -30.48 2.94
C PRO A 12 -7.49 -30.88 1.47
N GLU A 13 -8.57 -31.61 1.14
CA GLU A 13 -8.98 -31.95 -0.22
C GLU A 13 -9.54 -30.77 -1.01
N VAL A 14 -9.98 -29.70 -0.32
CA VAL A 14 -10.55 -28.51 -0.95
C VAL A 14 -9.42 -27.57 -1.34
N THR A 15 -9.29 -27.32 -2.65
CA THR A 15 -8.38 -26.28 -3.16
C THR A 15 -9.00 -24.91 -2.95
N VAL A 16 -8.28 -24.02 -2.25
CA VAL A 16 -8.70 -22.63 -2.03
C VAL A 16 -7.95 -21.72 -3.00
N LEU A 17 -8.71 -21.03 -3.85
CA LEU A 17 -8.21 -20.05 -4.81
C LEU A 17 -8.84 -18.68 -4.53
N ASP A 18 -8.09 -17.66 -4.08
CA ASP A 18 -6.66 -17.66 -3.77
C ASP A 18 -6.34 -18.09 -2.32
N PRO A 19 -5.15 -18.66 -2.04
CA PRO A 19 -4.71 -19.00 -0.69
C PRO A 19 -4.75 -17.81 0.28
N PRO A 20 -5.09 -18.01 1.57
CA PRO A 20 -5.19 -16.91 2.53
C PRO A 20 -3.90 -16.10 2.73
N ASP A 21 -2.74 -16.76 2.69
CA ASP A 21 -1.43 -16.10 2.75
C ASP A 21 -1.18 -15.19 1.53
N ALA A 22 -1.56 -15.62 0.33
CA ALA A 22 -1.48 -14.80 -0.88
C ALA A 22 -2.35 -13.53 -0.76
N ILE A 23 -3.58 -13.66 -0.23
CA ILE A 23 -4.47 -12.52 -0.01
C ILE A 23 -3.97 -11.60 1.12
N GLN A 24 -3.32 -12.13 2.16
CA GLN A 24 -2.75 -11.30 3.24
C GLN A 24 -1.69 -10.32 2.73
N LEU A 25 -0.91 -10.70 1.73
CA LEU A 25 0.05 -9.80 1.07
C LEU A 25 -0.64 -8.59 0.42
N LEU A 26 -1.94 -8.68 0.12
CA LEU A 26 -2.72 -7.61 -0.47
C LEU A 26 -3.28 -6.61 0.54
N HIS A 27 -3.15 -6.86 1.84
CA HIS A 27 -3.63 -5.93 2.86
C HIS A 27 -2.69 -4.74 3.07
N ILE A 28 -1.47 -4.78 2.55
CA ILE A 28 -0.50 -3.68 2.67
C ILE A 28 -0.15 -3.18 1.27
N ARG A 29 -0.42 -1.90 1.01
CA ARG A 29 -0.21 -1.29 -0.33
C ARG A 29 1.24 -1.41 -0.83
N GLN A 30 2.20 -1.36 0.10
CA GLN A 30 3.62 -1.50 -0.27
C GLN A 30 3.93 -2.92 -0.77
N SER A 31 3.51 -3.98 -0.07
CA SER A 31 3.75 -5.35 -0.52
C SER A 31 2.97 -5.69 -1.79
N MET A 32 1.75 -5.16 -1.94
CA MET A 32 0.98 -5.29 -3.20
C MET A 32 1.79 -4.85 -4.43
N LEU A 33 2.44 -3.69 -4.35
CA LEU A 33 3.23 -3.15 -5.44
C LEU A 33 4.60 -3.80 -5.55
N GLN A 34 5.21 -4.18 -4.43
CA GLN A 34 6.47 -4.93 -4.45
C GLN A 34 6.31 -6.26 -5.20
N ASN A 35 5.20 -6.98 -4.98
CA ASN A 35 4.90 -8.22 -5.72
C ASN A 35 4.87 -8.01 -7.24
N VAL A 36 4.41 -6.84 -7.72
CA VAL A 36 4.39 -6.52 -9.17
C VAL A 36 5.81 -6.40 -9.73
N VAL A 37 6.74 -5.83 -8.95
CA VAL A 37 8.16 -5.73 -9.33
C VAL A 37 8.79 -7.12 -9.34
N ASP A 38 8.46 -7.95 -8.35
CA ASP A 38 9.05 -9.27 -8.15
C ASP A 38 8.61 -10.30 -9.20
N LEU A 39 7.53 -10.02 -9.97
CA LEU A 39 7.14 -10.84 -11.13
C LEU A 39 8.20 -10.90 -12.23
N ASN A 40 9.15 -9.94 -12.25
CA ASN A 40 10.28 -9.87 -13.18
C ASN A 40 9.89 -10.19 -14.65
N LEU A 41 8.91 -9.48 -15.19
CA LEU A 41 8.37 -9.67 -16.54
C LEU A 41 9.27 -9.06 -17.64
N SER A 42 10.59 -9.00 -17.41
CA SER A 42 11.56 -8.37 -18.31
C SER A 42 11.63 -9.03 -19.69
N ASP A 43 11.31 -10.33 -19.77
CA ASP A 43 11.30 -11.10 -21.03
C ASP A 43 10.03 -10.90 -21.87
N CYS A 44 9.02 -10.14 -21.40
CA CYS A 44 7.69 -10.07 -22.00
C CYS A 44 7.53 -8.96 -23.06
N HIS A 45 8.61 -8.52 -23.71
CA HIS A 45 8.60 -7.43 -24.72
C HIS A 45 7.99 -6.09 -24.24
N GLY A 46 7.95 -5.85 -22.93
CA GLY A 46 7.43 -4.63 -22.32
C GLY A 46 7.96 -4.43 -20.91
N MET A 47 7.93 -3.19 -20.41
CA MET A 47 8.36 -2.86 -19.05
C MET A 47 7.13 -2.71 -18.15
N VAL A 48 7.01 -3.59 -17.16
CA VAL A 48 6.07 -3.42 -16.04
C VAL A 48 6.82 -2.76 -14.90
N ALA A 49 6.30 -1.64 -14.41
CA ALA A 49 6.89 -0.89 -13.31
C ALA A 49 5.81 -0.38 -12.37
N ILE A 50 6.20 -0.07 -11.13
CA ILE A 50 5.34 0.54 -10.14
C ILE A 50 5.66 2.04 -9.98
N PRO A 51 4.68 2.86 -9.58
CA PRO A 51 4.95 4.24 -9.22
C PRO A 51 5.96 4.32 -8.05
N ARG A 52 6.84 5.33 -8.10
CA ARG A 52 7.69 5.68 -6.96
C ARG A 52 6.79 6.03 -5.77
N GLN A 53 7.10 5.51 -4.58
CA GLN A 53 6.24 5.65 -3.41
C GLN A 53 7.07 5.77 -2.12
N LEU A 54 6.48 6.34 -1.09
CA LEU A 54 7.09 6.51 0.23
C LEU A 54 6.04 6.17 1.30
N VAL A 55 6.42 5.33 2.27
CA VAL A 55 5.64 5.10 3.48
C VAL A 55 6.11 6.05 4.56
N ILE A 56 5.17 6.76 5.17
CA ILE A 56 5.40 7.66 6.30
C ILE A 56 4.60 7.09 7.48
N THR A 57 5.24 7.00 8.64
CA THR A 57 4.68 6.42 9.86
C THR A 57 4.47 7.50 10.93
N LYS A 58 3.54 7.28 11.86
CA LYS A 58 3.18 8.25 12.92
C LYS A 58 4.32 8.69 13.82
N GLU A 59 5.36 7.88 13.95
CA GLU A 59 6.47 8.21 14.83
C GLU A 59 7.32 9.37 14.28
N LYS A 60 7.15 9.73 12.99
CA LYS A 60 7.81 10.89 12.39
C LYS A 60 6.99 12.15 12.63
N ASP A 61 7.69 13.23 12.98
CA ASP A 61 7.10 14.58 13.02
C ASP A 61 6.54 14.95 11.63
N PRO A 62 5.24 15.30 11.52
CA PRO A 62 4.63 15.74 10.27
C PRO A 62 5.37 16.90 9.59
N SER A 63 6.07 17.75 10.36
CA SER A 63 6.87 18.86 9.82
C SER A 63 8.02 18.39 8.91
N ASN A 64 8.49 17.15 9.08
CA ASN A 64 9.56 16.54 8.28
C ASN A 64 9.08 15.88 6.98
N ILE A 65 7.76 15.73 6.79
CA ILE A 65 7.19 15.10 5.58
C ILE A 65 7.74 15.71 4.29
N PRO A 66 7.82 17.05 4.10
CA PRO A 66 8.34 17.63 2.87
C PRO A 66 9.79 17.24 2.57
N TYR A 67 10.61 17.18 3.62
CA TYR A 67 12.01 16.77 3.50
C TYR A 67 12.12 15.30 3.08
N GLU A 68 11.38 14.40 3.74
CA GLU A 68 11.41 12.97 3.43
C GLU A 68 10.88 12.67 2.02
N VAL A 69 9.83 13.38 1.58
CA VAL A 69 9.27 13.28 0.22
C VAL A 69 10.30 13.73 -0.83
N THR A 70 10.96 14.87 -0.59
CA THR A 70 11.99 15.40 -1.50
C THR A 70 13.20 14.46 -1.55
N LYS A 71 13.64 13.95 -0.39
CA LYS A 71 14.72 12.96 -0.27
C LYS A 71 14.40 11.66 -1.00
N ALA A 72 13.14 11.25 -1.03
CA ALA A 72 12.66 10.09 -1.79
C ALA A 72 12.51 10.36 -3.31
N GLY A 73 12.77 11.59 -3.77
CA GLY A 73 12.64 11.97 -5.19
C GLY A 73 11.19 12.02 -5.67
N LEU A 74 10.22 12.20 -4.76
CA LEU A 74 8.81 12.37 -5.08
C LEU A 74 8.52 13.86 -5.37
N MET A 75 7.65 14.10 -6.34
CA MET A 75 7.26 15.43 -6.77
C MET A 75 5.75 15.61 -6.63
N LEU A 76 5.33 16.83 -6.30
CA LEU A 76 3.92 17.20 -6.34
C LEU A 76 3.43 17.26 -7.81
N PRO A 77 2.15 16.96 -8.07
CA PRO A 77 1.14 16.56 -7.09
C PRO A 77 1.26 15.09 -6.66
N LEU A 78 0.86 14.79 -5.43
CA LEU A 78 0.91 13.44 -4.85
C LEU A 78 -0.48 12.94 -4.46
N VAL A 79 -0.65 11.62 -4.46
CA VAL A 79 -1.83 10.98 -3.88
C VAL A 79 -1.43 10.30 -2.57
N ALA A 80 -1.90 10.82 -1.44
CA ALA A 80 -1.74 10.17 -0.14
C ALA A 80 -2.89 9.19 0.10
N LYS A 81 -2.55 8.00 0.61
CA LYS A 81 -3.48 6.90 0.87
C LYS A 81 -3.07 6.20 2.17
N PRO A 82 -4.02 5.58 2.90
CA PRO A 82 -3.71 4.68 4.00
C PRO A 82 -2.74 3.58 3.58
N LEU A 83 -1.90 3.09 4.49
CA LEU A 83 -1.05 1.94 4.16
C LEU A 83 -1.86 0.63 4.11
N LEU A 84 -2.77 0.47 5.09
CA LEU A 84 -3.61 -0.71 5.25
C LEU A 84 -4.80 -0.70 4.28
N VAL A 85 -5.12 -1.88 3.74
CA VAL A 85 -6.25 -2.17 2.84
C VAL A 85 -7.08 -3.28 3.50
N ASP A 86 -7.94 -2.90 4.43
CA ASP A 86 -8.77 -3.82 5.22
C ASP A 86 -10.25 -3.81 4.82
N GLY A 87 -10.62 -3.04 3.79
CA GLY A 87 -12.00 -2.88 3.33
C GLY A 87 -12.85 -1.93 4.17
N SER A 88 -12.27 -1.28 5.20
CA SER A 88 -12.95 -0.21 5.93
C SER A 88 -13.07 1.04 5.06
N ALA A 89 -14.08 1.89 5.33
CA ALA A 89 -14.20 3.19 4.65
C ALA A 89 -12.92 4.03 4.77
N LYS A 90 -12.23 3.96 5.92
CA LYS A 90 -10.96 4.65 6.15
C LYS A 90 -9.87 4.18 5.18
N SER A 91 -9.79 2.87 4.88
CA SER A 91 -8.80 2.31 3.93
C SER A 91 -8.97 2.81 2.49
N HIS A 92 -10.13 3.42 2.18
CA HIS A 92 -10.48 3.99 0.89
C HIS A 92 -10.38 5.53 0.84
N GLU A 93 -9.97 6.20 1.92
CA GLU A 93 -9.74 7.64 1.90
C GLU A 93 -8.51 7.98 1.04
N LEU A 94 -8.66 8.97 0.15
CA LEU A 94 -7.63 9.37 -0.80
C LEU A 94 -7.49 10.89 -0.77
N PHE A 95 -6.25 11.39 -0.74
CA PHE A 95 -5.98 12.83 -0.74
C PHE A 95 -5.12 13.18 -1.94
N TYR A 96 -5.60 14.11 -2.75
CA TYR A 96 -4.84 14.70 -3.83
C TYR A 96 -4.15 15.97 -3.33
N CYS A 97 -2.83 15.92 -3.19
CA CYS A 97 -2.03 16.96 -2.57
C CYS A 97 -1.28 17.76 -3.64
N LEU A 98 -1.67 19.03 -3.80
CA LEU A 98 -1.04 19.98 -4.73
C LEU A 98 0.12 20.77 -4.10
N SER A 99 0.21 20.79 -2.78
CA SER A 99 1.24 21.48 -2.00
C SER A 99 1.72 20.63 -0.82
N PHE A 100 2.91 20.92 -0.31
CA PHE A 100 3.41 20.27 0.90
C PHE A 100 2.50 20.51 2.11
N SER A 101 1.92 21.71 2.24
CA SER A 101 0.95 22.00 3.29
C SER A 101 -0.29 21.10 3.20
N SER A 102 -0.82 20.88 1.99
CA SER A 102 -1.96 19.96 1.79
C SER A 102 -1.61 18.50 2.09
N LEU A 103 -0.34 18.12 1.88
CA LEU A 103 0.15 16.79 2.21
C LEU A 103 0.26 16.58 3.72
N VAL A 104 0.88 17.53 4.44
CA VAL A 104 0.98 17.49 5.91
C VAL A 104 -0.41 17.42 6.55
N LEU A 105 -1.37 18.24 6.08
CA LEU A 105 -2.75 18.21 6.55
C LEU A 105 -3.44 16.85 6.34
N ALA A 106 -3.17 16.18 5.22
CA ALA A 106 -3.72 14.85 4.96
C ALA A 106 -3.20 13.82 5.98
N PHE A 107 -1.92 13.91 6.36
CA PHE A 107 -1.34 13.05 7.39
C PHE A 107 -1.87 13.36 8.80
N GLU A 108 -1.96 14.64 9.18
CA GLU A 108 -2.44 15.07 10.51
C GLU A 108 -3.90 14.69 10.76
N LYS A 109 -4.79 14.91 9.77
CA LYS A 109 -6.23 14.66 9.95
C LYS A 109 -6.59 13.17 9.97
N HIS A 110 -5.87 12.36 9.21
CA HIS A 110 -6.27 10.98 8.96
C HIS A 110 -5.39 9.96 9.66
N GLY A 111 -4.27 10.41 10.24
CA GLY A 111 -3.42 9.66 11.16
C GLY A 111 -3.05 8.30 10.59
N TYR A 112 -2.00 8.29 9.78
CA TYR A 112 -1.32 7.08 9.31
C TYR A 112 -0.04 6.83 10.09
#